data_AF-A0AAN4Z0M8-F1
#
_entry.id   AF-A0AAN4Z0M8-F1
#
_cell.length_a   1.000
_cell.length_b   1.000
_cell.length_c   1.000
_cell.angle_alpha   90.00
_cell.angle_beta   90.00
_cell.angle_gamma   90.00
#
_symmetry.space_group_name_H-M   'P 1'
#
loop_
_entity.id
_entity.type
_entity.pdbx_description
1 polymer ?
#
loop_
_entity_poly.entity_id
_entity_poly.type
_entity_poly.pdbx_seq_one_letter_code
_entity_poly.pdbx_strand_id
1 'polypeptide(L)'
;SFLEDEESRKPFNCEECGKRFTSQQYLENHLITHLDKDDPRKKRSECKVCGRTLAGASSLSAHMQTHLDENDPEQAAKKRPFKCEECGIRFRNNANLRNHTKNAHSE
;
A
#
# COMPACT_ATOMS: atom_id res chain seq x y z
N SER A 1 -24.89 -16.81 -10.68
CA SER A 1 -25.56 -15.53 -10.35
C SER A 1 -24.50 -14.55 -9.86
N PHE A 2 -24.63 -13.24 -10.15
CA PHE A 2 -23.56 -12.25 -9.89
C PHE A 2 -23.12 -12.17 -8.41
N LEU A 3 -23.98 -12.61 -7.48
CA LEU A 3 -23.74 -12.64 -6.04
C LEU A 3 -22.81 -13.78 -5.60
N GLU A 4 -22.80 -14.92 -6.28
CA GLU A 4 -22.01 -16.11 -5.89
C GLU A 4 -20.50 -15.92 -6.17
N ASP A 5 -20.15 -15.11 -7.19
CA ASP A 5 -18.76 -14.84 -7.58
C ASP A 5 -18.05 -13.92 -6.57
N GLU A 6 -18.79 -12.99 -5.95
CA GLU A 6 -18.23 -12.08 -4.96
C GLU A 6 -17.88 -12.79 -3.65
N GLU A 7 -18.65 -13.83 -3.28
CA GLU A 7 -18.35 -14.65 -2.11
C GLU A 7 -17.12 -15.52 -2.31
N SER A 8 -16.96 -16.05 -3.51
CA SER A 8 -15.79 -16.85 -3.89
C SER A 8 -14.51 -16.01 -3.95
N ARG A 9 -14.58 -14.77 -4.46
CA ARG A 9 -13.42 -13.86 -4.56
C ARG A 9 -13.10 -13.15 -3.25
N LYS A 10 -14.09 -12.91 -2.39
CA LYS A 10 -13.95 -12.20 -1.12
C LYS A 10 -14.71 -12.95 -0.01
N PRO A 11 -14.15 -14.09 0.44
CA PRO A 11 -14.82 -14.95 1.41
C PRO A 11 -14.85 -14.34 2.81
N PHE A 12 -14.03 -13.33 3.09
CA PHE A 12 -13.92 -12.73 4.42
C PHE A 12 -14.82 -11.48 4.52
N ASN A 13 -15.88 -11.50 5.32
CA ASN A 13 -16.75 -10.36 5.54
C ASN A 13 -16.54 -9.72 6.93
N CYS A 14 -16.69 -8.40 6.99
CA CYS A 14 -16.77 -7.67 8.25
C CYS A 14 -18.22 -7.66 8.73
N GLU A 15 -18.47 -8.18 9.93
CA GLU A 15 -19.83 -8.23 10.49
C GLU A 15 -20.34 -6.85 10.94
N GLU A 16 -19.44 -5.93 11.29
CA GLU A 16 -19.78 -4.56 11.74
C GLU A 16 -20.31 -3.67 10.60
N CYS A 17 -19.78 -3.82 9.37
CA CYS A 17 -20.12 -2.94 8.25
C CYS A 17 -20.44 -3.64 6.92
N GLY A 18 -20.42 -4.97 6.89
CA GLY A 18 -20.74 -5.78 5.72
C GLY A 18 -19.68 -5.80 4.60
N LYS A 19 -18.53 -5.14 4.77
CA LYS A 19 -17.48 -5.11 3.74
C LYS A 19 -16.82 -6.47 3.57
N ARG A 20 -16.61 -6.90 2.32
CA ARG A 20 -15.93 -8.14 1.96
C ARG A 20 -14.47 -7.90 1.56
N PHE A 21 -13.60 -8.84 1.92
CA PHE A 21 -12.16 -8.82 1.71
C PHE A 21 -11.68 -10.13 1.09
N THR A 22 -10.61 -10.04 0.29
CA THR A 22 -10.00 -11.18 -0.42
C THR A 22 -9.13 -12.05 0.49
N SER A 23 -8.73 -11.55 1.66
CA SER A 23 -7.91 -12.31 2.62
C SER A 23 -8.24 -11.95 4.07
N GLN A 24 -7.99 -12.88 4.98
CA GLN A 24 -8.17 -12.70 6.41
C GLN A 24 -7.30 -11.54 6.94
N GLN A 25 -6.05 -11.43 6.47
CA GLN A 25 -5.15 -10.35 6.88
C GLN A 25 -5.71 -8.95 6.56
N TYR A 26 -6.41 -8.79 5.42
CA TYR A 26 -7.05 -7.52 5.07
C TYR A 26 -8.29 -7.25 5.93
N LEU A 27 -9.07 -8.29 6.25
CA LEU A 27 -10.20 -8.17 7.18
C LEU A 27 -9.71 -7.78 8.58
N GLU A 28 -8.69 -8.45 9.12
CA GLU A 28 -8.12 -8.13 10.45
C GLU A 28 -7.62 -6.67 10.50
N ASN A 29 -6.90 -6.23 9.47
CA ASN A 29 -6.46 -4.83 9.37
C ASN A 29 -7.64 -3.85 9.27
N HIS A 30 -8.73 -4.24 8.63
CA HIS A 30 -9.94 -3.44 8.56
C HIS A 30 -10.67 -3.36 9.90
N LEU A 31 -10.72 -4.44 10.69
CA LEU A 31 -11.37 -4.44 12.01
C LEU A 31 -10.73 -3.41 12.95
N ILE A 32 -9.43 -3.15 12.78
CA ILE A 32 -8.71 -2.08 13.51
C ILE A 32 -9.28 -0.68 13.23
N THR A 33 -9.98 -0.48 12.12
CA THR A 33 -10.63 0.80 11.80
C THR A 33 -11.90 1.04 12.61
N HIS A 34 -12.54 -0.01 13.10
CA HIS A 34 -13.70 0.06 14.00
C HIS A 34 -13.29 0.27 15.46
N LEU A 35 -12.04 -0.06 15.81
CA LEU A 35 -11.49 0.17 17.13
C LEU A 35 -11.25 1.66 17.39
N ASP A 36 -11.50 2.07 18.64
CA ASP A 36 -11.21 3.43 19.11
C ASP A 36 -9.73 3.82 18.93
N LYS A 37 -9.44 5.12 18.78
CA LYS A 37 -8.08 5.61 18.51
C LYS A 37 -7.08 5.28 19.63
N ASP A 38 -7.56 5.13 20.85
CA ASP A 38 -6.76 4.80 22.03
C ASP A 38 -6.80 3.30 22.38
N ASP A 39 -7.44 2.46 21.55
CA ASP A 39 -7.48 1.02 21.79
C ASP A 39 -6.08 0.40 21.63
N PRO A 40 -5.56 -0.33 22.63
CA PRO A 40 -4.21 -0.92 22.58
C PRO A 40 -4.04 -1.98 21.47
N ARG A 41 -5.14 -2.54 20.94
CA ARG A 41 -5.14 -3.46 19.78
C ARG A 41 -5.03 -2.71 18.46
N LYS A 42 -5.24 -1.39 18.44
CA LYS A 42 -4.84 -0.49 17.34
C LYS A 42 -3.33 -0.30 17.35
N LYS A 43 -2.59 -1.41 17.40
CA LYS A 43 -1.13 -1.49 17.39
C LYS A 43 -0.63 -1.15 16.00
N ARG A 44 -0.75 0.12 15.70
CA ARG A 44 -0.29 0.77 14.50
C ARG A 44 1.22 0.96 14.67
N SER A 45 1.97 0.40 13.75
CA SER A 45 3.41 0.46 13.77
C SER A 45 3.83 1.76 13.09
N GLU A 46 4.24 2.73 13.89
CA GLU A 46 4.77 3.99 13.37
C GLU A 46 6.19 3.80 12.86
N CYS A 47 6.41 4.27 11.64
CA CYS A 47 7.72 4.43 11.08
C CYS A 47 8.47 5.55 11.80
N LYS A 48 9.52 5.22 12.55
CA LYS A 48 10.38 6.21 13.22
C LYS A 48 11.17 7.11 12.27
N VAL A 49 11.27 6.76 10.99
CA VAL A 49 12.02 7.53 9.97
C VAL A 49 11.19 8.67 9.38
N CYS A 50 9.94 8.43 8.95
CA CYS A 50 9.07 9.44 8.36
C CYS A 50 7.73 9.68 9.08
N GLY A 51 7.52 9.07 10.26
CA GLY A 51 6.28 9.21 11.03
C GLY A 51 5.05 8.49 10.43
N ARG A 52 5.21 7.75 9.33
CA ARG A 52 4.08 7.07 8.68
C ARG A 52 3.56 5.93 9.55
N THR A 53 2.25 5.94 9.78
CA THR A 53 1.56 4.88 10.50
C THR A 53 1.18 3.72 9.58
N LEU A 54 1.54 2.50 9.93
CA LEU A 54 1.20 1.29 9.16
C LEU A 54 0.46 0.26 10.01
N ALA A 55 -0.43 -0.48 9.37
CA ALA A 55 -1.21 -1.55 9.99
C ALA A 55 -0.33 -2.82 10.09
N GLY A 56 0.41 -2.94 11.19
CA GLY A 56 1.17 -4.14 11.53
C GLY A 56 2.67 -4.10 11.21
N ALA A 57 3.40 -5.05 11.82
CA ALA A 57 4.85 -5.15 11.75
C ALA A 57 5.37 -5.56 10.36
N SER A 58 4.66 -6.44 9.64
CA SER A 58 5.06 -6.87 8.28
C SER A 58 5.00 -5.72 7.29
N SER A 59 3.96 -4.89 7.35
CA SER A 59 3.84 -3.68 6.54
C SER A 59 4.88 -2.64 6.92
N LEU A 60 5.19 -2.48 8.21
CA LEU A 60 6.29 -1.62 8.66
C LEU A 60 7.64 -2.11 8.12
N SER A 61 7.92 -3.41 8.20
CA SER A 61 9.18 -4.00 7.70
C SER A 61 9.35 -3.79 6.19
N ALA A 62 8.30 -4.05 5.42
CA ALA A 62 8.30 -3.76 3.98
C ALA A 62 8.47 -2.26 3.67
N HIS A 63 7.90 -1.39 4.49
CA HIS A 63 8.09 0.06 4.38
C HIS A 63 9.50 0.51 4.78
N MET A 64 10.14 -0.10 5.78
CA MET A 64 11.54 0.20 6.13
C MET A 64 12.48 -0.07 4.94
N GLN A 65 12.15 -1.03 4.09
CA GLN A 65 12.87 -1.29 2.84
C GLN A 65 12.72 -0.18 1.80
N THR A 66 11.70 0.68 1.88
CA THR A 66 11.58 1.85 0.98
C THR A 66 12.50 2.97 1.42
N HIS A 67 12.70 3.16 2.74
CA HIS A 67 13.69 4.12 3.24
C HIS A 67 15.11 3.76 2.81
N LEU A 68 15.48 2.48 2.83
CA LEU A 68 16.77 2.04 2.30
C LEU A 68 16.89 2.28 0.78
N ASP A 69 15.79 2.16 0.05
CA ASP A 69 15.73 2.42 -1.39
C ASP A 69 15.80 3.92 -1.72
N GLU A 70 15.20 4.78 -0.89
CA GLU A 70 15.18 6.24 -1.09
C GLU A 70 16.49 6.91 -0.67
N ASN A 71 17.20 6.36 0.32
CA ASN A 71 18.51 6.86 0.75
C ASN A 71 19.67 6.34 -0.10
N ASP A 72 19.47 5.27 -0.87
CA ASP A 72 20.49 4.70 -1.76
C ASP A 72 20.10 4.86 -3.25
N PRO A 73 20.67 5.84 -3.97
CA PRO A 73 20.26 6.18 -5.33
C PRO A 73 20.52 5.05 -6.35
N GLU A 74 21.44 4.14 -6.04
CA GLU A 74 21.76 2.98 -6.87
C GLU A 74 20.69 1.88 -6.74
N GLN A 75 20.20 1.63 -5.52
CA GLN A 75 19.07 0.72 -5.29
C GLN A 75 17.74 1.28 -5.81
N ALA A 76 17.48 2.59 -5.62
CA ALA A 76 16.34 3.25 -6.27
C ALA A 76 16.41 3.10 -7.80
N ALA A 77 17.60 3.17 -8.40
CA ALA A 77 17.79 2.92 -9.82
C ALA A 77 17.46 1.49 -10.22
N LYS A 78 17.84 0.53 -9.38
CA LYS A 78 17.60 -0.89 -9.62
C LYS A 78 16.13 -1.28 -9.49
N LYS A 79 15.42 -0.76 -8.48
CA LYS A 79 13.98 -1.04 -8.28
C LYS A 79 13.07 -0.19 -9.17
N ARG A 80 13.52 1.00 -9.56
CA ARG A 80 12.79 1.93 -10.43
C ARG A 80 13.67 2.36 -11.60
N PRO A 81 13.92 1.43 -12.55
CA PRO A 81 14.82 1.71 -13.66
C PRO A 81 14.26 2.75 -14.63
N PHE A 82 12.93 2.94 -14.66
CA PHE A 82 12.28 3.85 -15.60
C PHE A 82 12.19 5.26 -15.02
N LYS A 83 12.98 6.19 -15.55
CA LYS A 83 12.98 7.61 -15.15
C LYS A 83 12.18 8.44 -16.15
N CYS A 84 11.34 9.35 -15.65
CA CYS A 84 10.75 10.41 -16.47
C CYS A 84 11.81 11.47 -16.78
N GLU A 85 12.00 11.79 -18.05
CA GLU A 85 13.02 12.77 -18.46
C GLU A 85 12.59 14.21 -18.19
N GLU A 86 11.29 14.49 -18.10
CA GLU A 86 10.76 15.83 -17.86
C GLU A 86 10.85 16.23 -16.38
N CYS A 87 10.45 15.36 -15.45
CA CYS A 87 10.42 15.67 -14.01
C CYS A 87 11.42 14.87 -13.16
N GLY A 88 12.13 13.91 -13.75
CA GLY A 88 13.13 13.10 -13.05
C GLY A 88 12.58 11.99 -12.14
N ILE A 89 11.26 11.84 -12.01
CA ILE A 89 10.62 10.83 -11.16
C ILE A 89 10.87 9.42 -11.72
N ARG A 90 11.18 8.47 -10.82
CA ARG A 90 11.45 7.07 -11.18
C ARG A 90 10.27 6.16 -10.88
N PHE A 91 10.03 5.18 -11.75
CA PHE A 91 8.94 4.22 -11.71
C PHE A 91 9.44 2.78 -11.80
N ARG A 92 8.71 1.85 -11.16
CA ARG A 92 9.03 0.41 -11.14
C ARG A 92 8.90 -0.26 -12.51
N ASN A 93 8.01 0.23 -13.37
CA ASN A 93 7.76 -0.34 -14.70
C ASN A 93 7.43 0.76 -15.72
N ASN A 94 7.50 0.42 -17.01
CA ASN A 94 7.23 1.34 -18.10
C ASN A 94 5.75 1.78 -18.15
N ALA A 95 4.82 0.89 -17.80
CA ALA A 95 3.38 1.20 -17.77
C ALA A 95 3.06 2.38 -16.83
N ASN A 96 3.66 2.40 -15.63
CA ASN A 96 3.45 3.47 -14.68
C ASN A 96 4.09 4.78 -15.15
N LEU A 97 5.29 4.74 -15.75
CA LEU A 97 5.92 5.91 -16.36
C LEU A 97 5.02 6.50 -17.46
N ARG A 98 4.52 5.66 -18.36
CA ARG A 98 3.67 6.08 -19.48
C ARG A 98 2.33 6.67 -19.02
N ASN A 99 1.73 6.12 -17.97
CA ASN A 99 0.53 6.71 -17.38
C ASN A 99 0.85 8.05 -16.71
N HIS A 100 1.99 8.16 -16.03
CA HIS A 100 2.42 9.41 -15.42
C HIS A 100 2.64 10.50 -16.47
N THR A 101 3.41 10.25 -17.54
CA THR A 101 3.64 11.26 -18.59
C THR A 101 2.32 11.67 -19.25
N LYS A 102 1.41 10.72 -19.46
CA LYS A 102 0.08 10.99 -20.00
C LYS A 102 -0.85 11.84 -19.14
N ASN A 103 -0.69 11.83 -17.82
CA ASN A 103 -1.59 12.55 -16.91
C ASN A 103 -0.94 13.80 -16.29
N ALA A 104 0.39 13.79 -16.15
CA ALA A 104 1.15 14.85 -15.48
C ALA A 104 1.88 15.78 -16.46
N HIS A 105 2.14 15.31 -17.70
CA HIS A 105 2.89 16.04 -18.73
C HIS A 105 2.18 16.07 -20.08
N SER A 106 0.92 15.63 -20.14
CA SER A 106 0.09 15.88 -21.31
C SER A 106 -0.64 17.19 -21.08
N GLU A 107 -0.29 18.18 -21.90
CA GLU A 107 -1.12 19.36 -22.15
C GLU A 107 -2.46 18.96 -22.78
#